data_AF-A0AAU4ME19-F1
#
_entry.id   AF-A0AAU4ME19-F1
#
_cell.length_a   1.000
_cell.length_b   1.000
_cell.length_c   1.000
_cell.angle_alpha   90.00
_cell.angle_beta   90.00
_cell.angle_gamma   90.00
#
_symmetry.space_group_name_H-M   'P 1'
#
loop_
_entity.id
_entity.type
_entity.pdbx_description
1 polymer ?
#
loop_
_entity_poly.entity_id
_entity_poly.type
_entity_poly.pdbx_seq_one_letter_code
_entity_poly.pdbx_strand_id
1 'polypeptide(L)'
;MFWVIVVAMAVVVGGAALVALGGGGSLPEAVQDRISARLPQDRPLSRTDVDGIRLPMAVRGYRMDEVDEVLDRLGAELSYRDSRIAELEAAAALRGAVEAGPDAVAGAEPLPGLEEFAHVVAPFAASEQAPAERASLEKAPQQPTSADEPVADR
;
A
#
# COMPACT_ATOMS: atom_id res chain seq x y z
N MET A 1 -26.59 -59.14 -47.62
CA MET A 1 -25.27 -59.22 -46.96
C MET A 1 -24.65 -57.84 -46.71
N PHE A 2 -24.53 -56.94 -47.71
CA PHE A 2 -23.97 -55.59 -47.50
C PHE A 2 -24.63 -54.79 -46.35
N TRP A 3 -25.96 -54.76 -46.30
CA TRP A 3 -26.70 -54.07 -45.23
C TRP A 3 -26.38 -54.57 -43.82
N VAL A 4 -26.10 -55.87 -43.67
CA VAL A 4 -25.72 -56.46 -42.38
C VAL A 4 -24.35 -55.94 -41.94
N ILE A 5 -23.40 -55.81 -42.88
CA ILE A 5 -22.07 -55.26 -42.62
C ILE A 5 -22.17 -53.78 -42.25
N VAL A 6 -23.00 -53.00 -42.94
CA VAL A 6 -23.21 -51.57 -42.65
C VAL A 6 -23.82 -51.37 -41.26
N VAL A 7 -24.85 -52.15 -40.91
CA VAL A 7 -25.48 -52.08 -39.59
C VAL A 7 -24.51 -52.52 -38.50
N ALA A 8 -23.75 -53.60 -38.72
CA ALA A 8 -22.74 -54.05 -37.77
C ALA A 8 -21.67 -52.97 -37.54
N MET A 9 -21.20 -52.30 -38.60
CA MET A 9 -20.24 -51.21 -38.48
C MET A 9 -20.83 -50.00 -37.75
N ALA A 10 -22.09 -49.63 -38.04
CA ALA A 10 -22.77 -48.55 -37.34
C ALA A 10 -22.94 -48.83 -35.84
N VAL A 11 -23.25 -50.07 -35.47
CA VAL A 11 -23.35 -50.48 -34.06
C VAL A 11 -21.99 -50.44 -33.37
N VAL A 12 -20.93 -50.92 -34.03
CA VAL A 12 -19.56 -50.87 -33.48
C VAL A 12 -19.09 -49.43 -33.29
N VAL A 13 -19.23 -48.59 -34.32
CA VAL A 13 -18.82 -47.17 -34.26
C VAL A 13 -19.68 -46.40 -33.27
N GLY A 14 -21.00 -46.60 -33.28
CA GLY A 14 -21.92 -45.95 -32.35
C GLY A 14 -21.65 -46.37 -30.90
N GLY A 15 -21.42 -47.66 -30.66
CA GLY A 15 -21.04 -48.18 -29.34
C GLY A 15 -19.71 -47.63 -28.86
N ALA A 16 -18.69 -47.62 -29.73
CA ALA A 16 -17.38 -47.05 -29.42
C ALA A 16 -17.47 -45.53 -29.12
N ALA A 17 -18.28 -44.79 -29.88
CA ALA A 17 -18.51 -43.37 -29.65
C ALA A 17 -19.20 -43.14 -28.31
N LEU A 18 -20.22 -43.92 -27.95
CA LEU A 18 -20.88 -43.82 -26.64
C LEU A 18 -19.92 -44.11 -25.48
N VAL A 19 -19.05 -45.11 -25.62
CA VAL A 19 -18.01 -45.41 -24.62
C VAL A 19 -16.99 -44.27 -24.53
N ALA A 20 -16.52 -43.74 -25.66
CA ALA A 20 -15.56 -42.64 -25.72
C ALA A 20 -16.13 -41.33 -25.17
N LEU A 21 -17.43 -41.08 -25.35
CA LEU A 21 -18.11 -39.86 -24.90
C LEU A 21 -18.57 -39.93 -23.42
N GLY A 22 -18.24 -41.01 -22.70
CA GLY A 22 -18.50 -41.13 -21.26
C GLY A 22 -19.65 -42.06 -20.87
N GLY A 23 -19.93 -43.09 -21.67
CA GLY A 23 -20.97 -44.11 -21.43
C GLY A 23 -20.74 -45.03 -20.24
N GLY A 24 -20.58 -44.48 -19.03
CA GLY A 24 -20.58 -45.27 -17.78
C GLY A 24 -19.78 -44.69 -16.61
N GLY A 25 -19.09 -43.56 -16.78
CA GLY A 25 -18.39 -42.89 -15.68
C GLY A 25 -18.77 -41.43 -15.69
N SER A 26 -19.18 -40.88 -14.54
CA SER A 26 -19.30 -39.44 -14.38
C SER A 26 -17.98 -38.83 -14.86
N LEU A 27 -18.01 -38.09 -15.97
CA LEU A 27 -16.94 -37.17 -16.30
C LEU A 27 -16.64 -36.41 -15.00
N PRO A 28 -15.38 -36.40 -14.50
CA PRO A 28 -15.06 -35.61 -13.33
C PRO A 28 -15.64 -34.22 -13.55
N GLU A 29 -16.35 -33.69 -12.54
CA GLU A 29 -16.92 -32.34 -12.60
C GLU A 29 -15.86 -31.45 -13.24
N ALA A 30 -16.16 -30.91 -14.43
CA ALA A 30 -15.17 -30.16 -15.19
C ALA A 30 -14.64 -29.10 -14.23
N VAL A 31 -13.33 -29.18 -13.90
CA VAL A 31 -12.71 -28.22 -13.01
C VAL A 31 -13.00 -26.87 -13.63
N GLN A 32 -13.94 -26.14 -13.03
CA GLN A 32 -14.27 -24.82 -13.54
C GLN A 32 -12.94 -24.09 -13.64
N ASP A 33 -12.69 -23.51 -14.80
CA ASP A 33 -11.53 -22.68 -15.04
C ASP A 33 -11.75 -21.42 -14.20
N ARG A 34 -11.46 -21.53 -12.91
CA ARG A 34 -11.59 -20.49 -11.90
C ARG A 34 -10.20 -19.91 -11.72
N ILE A 35 -10.16 -18.61 -11.43
CA ILE A 35 -8.94 -17.88 -11.08
C ILE A 35 -8.15 -18.70 -10.04
N SER A 36 -7.02 -19.27 -10.46
CA SER A 36 -6.26 -20.24 -9.66
C SER A 36 -5.56 -19.59 -8.46
N ALA A 37 -5.26 -18.30 -8.57
CA ALA A 37 -4.72 -17.46 -7.50
C ALA A 37 -5.73 -16.36 -7.17
N ARG A 38 -6.54 -16.57 -6.12
CA ARG A 38 -7.46 -15.53 -5.64
C ARG A 38 -6.64 -14.36 -5.10
N LEU A 39 -7.02 -13.14 -5.48
CA LEU A 39 -6.44 -11.91 -4.95
C LEU A 39 -6.53 -11.90 -3.40
N PRO A 40 -5.49 -11.41 -2.70
CA PRO A 40 -5.52 -11.25 -1.25
C PRO A 40 -6.79 -10.53 -0.78
N GLN A 41 -7.41 -11.04 0.29
CA GLN A 41 -8.65 -10.48 0.85
C GLN A 41 -8.44 -9.90 2.25
N ASP A 42 -7.30 -10.22 2.85
CA ASP A 42 -6.86 -9.90 4.20
C ASP A 42 -5.99 -8.66 4.26
N ARG A 43 -5.46 -8.21 3.11
CA ARG A 43 -4.61 -7.01 3.00
C ARG A 43 -4.95 -6.17 1.77
N PRO A 44 -4.58 -4.88 1.75
CA PRO A 44 -4.66 -4.05 0.56
C PRO A 44 -3.90 -4.68 -0.62
N LEU A 45 -4.44 -4.51 -1.83
CA LEU A 45 -3.83 -5.02 -3.05
C LEU A 45 -2.64 -4.17 -3.45
N SER A 46 -1.52 -4.84 -3.75
CA SER A 46 -0.35 -4.22 -4.35
C SER A 46 -0.32 -4.44 -5.85
N ARG A 47 0.51 -3.67 -6.56
CA ARG A 47 0.76 -3.88 -8.00
C ARG A 47 1.19 -5.31 -8.33
N THR A 48 2.05 -5.91 -7.50
CA THR A 48 2.54 -7.28 -7.71
C THR A 48 1.42 -8.32 -7.67
N ASP A 49 0.38 -8.09 -6.87
CA ASP A 49 -0.77 -8.98 -6.79
C ASP A 49 -1.62 -8.96 -8.06
N VAL A 50 -1.68 -7.79 -8.72
CA VAL A 50 -2.36 -7.63 -10.01
C VAL A 50 -1.54 -8.24 -11.14
N ASP A 51 -0.23 -7.98 -11.19
CA ASP A 51 0.68 -8.52 -12.22
C ASP A 51 0.73 -10.06 -12.20
N GLY A 52 0.49 -10.68 -11.04
CA GLY A 52 0.47 -12.12 -10.87
C GLY A 52 -0.84 -12.82 -11.23
N ILE A 53 -1.92 -12.08 -11.51
CA ILE A 53 -3.24 -12.66 -11.74
C ILE A 53 -3.28 -13.41 -13.08
N ARG A 54 -3.88 -14.61 -13.08
CA ARG A 54 -4.09 -15.41 -14.29
C ARG A 54 -5.58 -15.60 -14.49
N LEU A 55 -6.10 -14.93 -15.51
CA LEU A 55 -7.50 -15.00 -15.88
C LEU A 55 -7.73 -16.15 -16.87
N PRO A 56 -8.66 -17.08 -16.58
CA PRO A 56 -8.99 -18.20 -17.45
C PRO A 56 -9.70 -17.74 -18.73
N MET A 57 -9.56 -18.50 -19.83
CA MET A 57 -10.19 -18.16 -21.11
C MET A 57 -11.62 -18.70 -21.19
N ALA A 58 -12.55 -17.88 -21.69
CA ALA A 58 -13.95 -18.26 -21.91
C ALA A 58 -14.33 -18.17 -23.39
N VAL A 59 -15.23 -19.06 -23.84
CA VAL A 59 -15.77 -19.09 -25.23
C VAL A 59 -16.35 -17.74 -25.65
N ARG A 60 -16.84 -16.97 -24.69
CA ARG A 60 -17.20 -15.56 -24.85
C ARG A 60 -16.61 -14.81 -23.67
N GLY A 61 -15.73 -13.84 -23.95
CA GLY A 61 -15.02 -13.08 -22.94
C GLY A 61 -14.62 -11.70 -23.45
N TYR A 62 -14.09 -10.89 -22.55
CA TYR A 62 -13.38 -9.67 -22.92
C TYR A 62 -12.13 -10.02 -23.72
N ARG A 63 -11.66 -9.09 -24.55
CA ARG A 63 -10.41 -9.28 -25.29
C ARG A 63 -9.24 -9.18 -24.32
N MET A 64 -8.31 -10.13 -24.38
CA MET A 64 -7.15 -10.14 -23.46
C MET A 64 -6.32 -8.88 -23.58
N ASP A 65 -6.05 -8.39 -24.80
CA ASP A 65 -5.27 -7.16 -24.99
C ASP A 65 -5.88 -5.95 -24.24
N GLU A 66 -7.22 -5.81 -24.27
CA GLU A 66 -7.94 -4.72 -23.63
C GLU A 66 -7.99 -4.88 -22.10
N VAL A 67 -8.10 -6.13 -21.62
CA VAL A 67 -8.07 -6.43 -20.18
C VAL A 67 -6.67 -6.17 -19.63
N ASP A 68 -5.62 -6.64 -20.32
CA ASP A 68 -4.23 -6.47 -19.91
C ASP A 68 -3.86 -4.99 -19.87
N GLU A 69 -4.27 -4.19 -20.88
CA GLU A 69 -4.05 -2.74 -20.87
C GLU A 69 -4.71 -2.05 -19.65
N VAL A 70 -5.94 -2.45 -19.32
CA VAL A 70 -6.65 -1.92 -18.15
C VAL A 70 -5.99 -2.35 -16.85
N LEU A 71 -5.54 -3.61 -16.74
CA LEU A 71 -4.84 -4.13 -15.56
C LEU A 71 -3.49 -3.45 -15.35
N ASP A 72 -2.72 -3.23 -16.42
CA ASP A 72 -1.46 -2.50 -16.39
C ASP A 72 -1.66 -1.06 -15.92
N ARG A 73 -2.70 -0.39 -16.45
CA ARG A 73 -3.04 0.96 -16.03
C ARG A 73 -3.46 1.02 -14.56
N LEU A 74 -4.24 0.04 -14.10
CA LEU A 74 -4.67 -0.07 -12.71
C LEU A 74 -3.49 -0.37 -11.78
N GLY A 75 -2.57 -1.26 -12.17
CA GLY A 75 -1.36 -1.57 -11.42
C GLY A 75 -0.44 -0.36 -11.25
N ALA A 76 -0.31 0.46 -12.30
CA ALA A 76 0.42 1.73 -12.22
C ALA A 76 -0.23 2.72 -11.24
N GLU A 77 -1.56 2.83 -11.27
CA GLU A 77 -2.31 3.72 -10.38
C GLU A 77 -2.25 3.24 -8.91
N LEU A 78 -2.30 1.93 -8.66
CA LEU A 78 -2.10 1.36 -7.33
C LEU A 78 -0.71 1.71 -6.78
N SER A 79 0.34 1.48 -7.58
CA SER A 79 1.71 1.81 -7.18
C SER A 79 1.90 3.31 -6.87
N TYR A 80 1.25 4.18 -7.66
CA TYR A 80 1.26 5.63 -7.39
C TYR A 80 0.57 5.96 -6.06
N ARG A 81 -0.61 5.38 -5.80
CA ARG A 81 -1.35 5.58 -4.55
C ARG A 81 -0.58 5.08 -3.34
N ASP A 82 0.03 3.90 -3.42
CA ASP A 82 0.82 3.33 -2.33
C ASP A 82 2.02 4.23 -2.00
N SER A 83 2.68 4.77 -3.02
CA SER A 83 3.78 5.72 -2.84
C SER A 83 3.31 7.00 -2.14
N ARG A 84 2.14 7.53 -2.56
CA ARG A 84 1.53 8.70 -1.93
C ARG A 84 1.12 8.45 -0.49
N ILE A 85 0.59 7.27 -0.18
CA ILE A 85 0.23 6.90 1.19
C ILE A 85 1.49 6.83 2.06
N ALA A 86 2.55 6.19 1.57
CA ALA A 86 3.82 6.12 2.29
C ALA A 86 4.42 7.51 2.58
N GLU A 87 4.35 8.44 1.61
CA GLU A 87 4.76 9.84 1.81
C GLU A 87 3.94 10.53 2.90
N LEU A 88 2.62 10.36 2.89
CA LEU A 88 1.72 10.98 3.87
C LEU A 88 1.90 10.38 5.27
N GLU A 89 2.07 9.07 5.36
CA GLU A 89 2.34 8.38 6.63
C GLU A 89 3.68 8.79 7.21
N ALA A 90 4.73 8.93 6.39
CA ALA A 90 6.03 9.44 6.83
C ALA A 90 5.94 10.89 7.34
N ALA A 91 5.19 11.75 6.63
CA ALA A 91 4.96 13.13 7.06
C ALA A 91 4.16 13.20 8.38
N ALA A 92 3.17 12.33 8.54
CA ALA A 92 2.39 12.22 9.79
C ALA A 92 3.25 11.72 10.95
N ALA A 93 4.10 10.71 10.72
CA ALA A 93 5.03 10.20 11.71
C ALA A 93 6.03 11.26 12.17
N LEU A 94 6.61 12.03 11.22
CA LEU A 94 7.51 13.13 11.53
C LEU A 94 6.81 14.22 12.35
N ARG A 95 5.59 14.61 11.97
CA ARG A 95 4.80 15.59 12.74
C ARG A 95 4.54 15.08 14.17
N GLY A 96 4.15 13.83 14.33
CA GLY A 96 3.96 13.22 15.65
C GLY A 96 5.24 13.23 16.50
N ALA A 97 6.40 13.01 15.88
CA ALA A 97 7.69 13.10 16.57
C ALA A 97 8.04 14.52 17.00
N VAL A 98 7.72 15.53 16.18
CA VAL A 98 7.93 16.95 16.53
C VAL A 98 6.99 17.39 17.67
N GLU A 99 5.72 16.96 17.63
CA GLU A 99 4.72 17.29 18.65
C GLU A 99 4.97 16.58 20.00
N ALA A 100 5.55 15.37 19.99
CA ALA A 100 5.97 14.69 21.21
C ALA A 100 7.05 15.46 21.99
N GLY A 101 7.77 16.35 21.30
CA GLY A 101 8.79 17.21 21.89
C GLY A 101 10.05 16.46 22.34
N PRO A 102 11.17 17.18 22.51
CA PRO A 102 12.44 16.59 22.95
C PRO A 102 12.35 15.95 24.34
N ASP A 103 11.38 16.36 25.18
CA ASP A 103 11.21 15.82 26.54
C ASP A 103 10.72 14.37 26.56
N ALA A 104 9.90 13.95 25.57
CA ALA A 104 9.48 12.57 25.42
C ALA A 104 10.63 11.65 24.98
N VAL A 105 11.60 12.20 24.25
CA VAL A 105 12.78 11.48 23.74
C VAL A 105 13.93 11.49 24.76
N ALA A 106 14.05 12.56 25.57
CA ALA A 106 15.05 12.67 26.63
C ALA A 106 14.83 11.70 27.79
N GLY A 107 13.59 11.24 28.01
CA GLY A 107 13.25 10.21 28.99
C GLY A 107 13.33 8.76 28.46
N ALA A 108 13.59 8.57 27.16
CA ALA A 108 13.74 7.26 26.57
C ALA A 108 15.20 6.79 26.71
N GLU A 109 15.41 5.68 27.41
CA GLU A 109 16.73 5.02 27.47
C GLU A 109 17.24 4.78 26.04
N PRO A 110 18.50 5.13 25.75
CA PRO A 110 19.06 4.96 24.41
C PRO A 110 19.00 3.50 24.01
N LEU A 111 18.60 3.26 22.75
CA LEU A 111 18.58 1.92 22.18
C LEU A 111 19.99 1.29 22.31
N PRO A 112 20.09 0.02 22.75
CA PRO A 112 21.37 -0.63 23.01
C PRO A 112 22.23 -0.67 21.73
N GLY A 113 23.46 -0.17 21.81
CA GLY A 113 24.41 -0.07 20.69
C GLY A 113 24.38 1.26 19.93
N LEU A 114 23.49 2.19 20.28
CA LEU A 114 23.47 3.57 19.75
C LEU A 114 23.94 4.61 20.79
N GLU A 115 24.44 4.18 21.95
CA GLU A 115 24.84 5.09 23.03
C GLU A 115 26.00 6.00 22.62
N GLU A 116 26.97 5.48 21.88
CA GLU A 116 28.13 6.25 21.39
C GLU A 116 27.70 7.39 20.44
N PHE A 117 26.76 7.10 19.54
CA PHE A 117 26.21 8.09 18.62
C PHE A 117 25.38 9.15 19.35
N ALA A 118 24.55 8.74 20.32
CA ALA A 118 23.79 9.67 21.14
C ALA A 118 24.70 10.65 21.89
N HIS A 119 25.85 10.19 22.40
CA HIS A 119 26.82 11.02 23.09
C HIS A 119 27.46 12.09 22.20
N VAL A 120 27.68 11.78 20.92
CA VAL A 120 28.23 12.73 19.94
C VAL A 120 27.20 13.79 19.53
N VAL A 121 25.92 13.44 19.47
CA VAL A 121 24.84 14.33 19.00
C VAL A 121 24.27 15.21 20.11
N ALA A 122 24.27 14.75 21.37
CA ALA A 122 23.74 15.48 22.52
C ALA A 122 24.25 16.93 22.68
N PRO A 123 25.55 17.25 22.49
CA PRO A 123 26.06 18.62 22.58
C PRO A 123 25.47 19.57 21.53
N PHE A 124 25.17 19.05 20.33
CA PHE A 124 24.60 19.83 19.24
C PHE A 124 23.11 20.09 19.47
N ALA A 125 22.36 19.08 19.93
CA ALA A 125 20.94 19.24 20.25
C ALA A 125 20.68 20.28 21.37
N ALA A 126 21.55 20.32 22.38
CA ALA A 126 21.47 21.31 23.46
C ALA A 126 21.79 22.75 22.99
N SER A 127 22.62 22.91 21.95
CA SER A 127 23.00 24.21 21.43
C SER A 127 21.92 24.88 20.57
N GLU A 128 21.01 24.09 19.97
CA GLU A 128 19.94 24.55 19.09
C GLU A 128 18.69 25.07 19.84
N GLN A 129 18.59 24.82 21.15
CA GLN A 129 17.50 25.26 22.03
C GLN A 129 17.71 26.68 22.59
N ALA A 130 18.93 27.20 22.54
CA ALA A 130 19.29 28.55 23.01
C ALA A 130 18.71 29.77 22.24
N PRO A 131 18.22 29.70 20.97
CA PRO A 131 17.66 30.87 20.29
C PRO A 131 16.27 31.27 20.77
N ALA A 132 15.46 30.31 21.26
CA ALA A 132 14.05 30.56 21.62
C ALA A 132 13.90 31.32 22.95
N GLU A 133 14.84 31.16 23.88
CA GLU A 133 14.81 31.85 25.17
C GLU A 133 15.24 33.32 25.05
N ARG A 134 16.10 33.65 24.06
CA ARG A 134 16.53 35.05 23.80
C ARG A 134 15.43 35.91 23.18
N ALA A 135 14.61 35.34 22.28
CA ALA A 135 13.49 36.07 21.67
C ALA A 135 12.38 36.42 22.67
N SER A 136 12.27 35.67 23.77
CA SER A 136 11.29 35.91 24.84
C SER A 136 11.72 37.01 25.82
N LEU A 137 13.03 37.23 25.98
CA LEU A 137 13.59 38.29 26.83
C LEU A 137 13.59 39.69 26.17
N GLU A 138 13.56 39.76 24.83
CA GLU A 138 13.58 41.03 24.10
C GLU A 138 12.21 41.73 24.03
N LYS A 139 11.13 41.06 24.47
CA LYS A 139 9.76 41.58 24.41
C LYS A 139 9.18 41.98 25.79
N ALA A 140 9.99 42.60 26.64
CA ALA A 140 9.48 43.28 27.84
C ALA A 140 9.03 44.73 27.50
N PRO A 141 7.92 45.25 28.07
CA PRO A 141 7.19 46.38 27.51
C PRO A 141 7.89 47.72 27.80
N GLN A 142 8.08 48.54 26.75
CA GLN A 142 8.27 49.99 26.91
C GLN A 142 6.99 50.58 27.48
N GLN A 143 7.00 50.85 28.78
CA GLN A 143 5.98 51.57 29.50
C GLN A 143 6.11 53.06 29.13
N PRO A 144 5.12 53.69 28.47
CA PRO A 144 5.14 55.14 28.32
C PRO A 144 4.81 55.74 29.69
N THR A 145 5.80 56.36 30.32
CA THR A 145 5.57 57.18 31.52
C THR A 145 4.91 58.49 31.07
N SER A 146 3.64 58.63 31.42
CA SER A 146 2.90 59.88 31.31
C SER A 146 3.02 60.67 32.62
N ALA A 147 3.04 62.00 32.46
CA ALA A 147 2.90 63.06 33.48
C ALA A 147 4.17 63.32 34.33
N ASP A 148 4.57 64.56 34.65
CA ASP A 148 3.85 65.82 34.75
C ASP A 148 4.89 66.97 34.76
N GLU A 149 4.56 68.12 34.16
CA GLU A 149 5.15 69.44 34.51
C GLU A 149 4.74 69.80 35.96
N PRO A 150 5.25 70.84 36.67
CA PRO A 150 5.93 72.06 36.20
C PRO A 150 7.13 72.53 37.06
N VAL A 151 8.10 73.27 36.51
CA VAL A 151 9.00 74.13 37.32
C VAL A 151 9.36 75.40 36.55
N ALA A 152 8.93 76.53 37.12
CA ALA A 152 9.33 77.89 36.77
C ALA A 152 10.83 78.14 37.07
N ASP A 153 11.52 78.93 36.23
CA ASP A 153 12.32 80.10 36.63
C ASP A 153 13.01 80.77 35.41
N ARG A 154 12.95 82.11 35.39
CA ARG A 154 13.57 83.14 34.51
C ARG A 154 13.04 83.42 33.10
#